data_AF-U2PYP6-F1
#
_entry.id   AF-U2PYP6-F1
#
_cell.length_a   1.000
_cell.length_b   1.000
_cell.length_c   1.000
_cell.angle_alpha   90.00
_cell.angle_beta   90.00
_cell.angle_gamma   90.00
#
_symmetry.space_group_name_H-M   'P 1'
#
loop_
_entity.id
_entity.type
_entity.pdbx_description
1 polymer ?
#
loop_
_entity_poly.entity_id
_entity_poly.type
_entity_poly.pdbx_seq_one_letter_code
_entity_poly.pdbx_strand_id
1 'polypeptide(L)'
;MSFESGVYPVYDNKFRIGTNGKSSDGSAMKEIADMETFSIAIDGKVEKWTSMTTAGWERALMTGKALSISLKGKRNIGDPGNDYIADTSWKDGINCSSKAEIEFPNGAKLSFDCVVDVKSTGGGDSTNVAALEFDLICDGKPTWTPAPAAAAIALSSSVPANNATTVAVTAKPALTFNNAIADASGITLLNATDGALVANTISLDASNKVVTISPSASLTTSKTYIITLSEVRDIYGQELAKQIIKFTT
;
A
#
# COMPACT_ATOMS: atom_id res chain seq x y z
N MET A 1 -0.91 -6.64 -5.70
CA MET A 1 -2.34 -6.38 -5.52
C MET A 1 -2.53 -4.88 -5.66
N SER A 2 -3.41 -4.44 -6.57
CA SER A 2 -3.80 -3.03 -6.66
C SER A 2 -4.53 -2.67 -5.37
N PHE A 3 -4.10 -1.61 -4.70
CA PHE A 3 -4.86 -1.04 -3.60
C PHE A 3 -6.15 -0.45 -4.18
N GLU A 4 -7.26 -1.16 -4.03
CA GLU A 4 -8.58 -0.58 -4.29
C GLU A 4 -8.87 0.39 -3.14
N SER A 5 -8.92 1.68 -3.45
CA SER A 5 -9.37 2.69 -2.51
C SER A 5 -10.83 2.41 -2.11
N GLY A 6 -11.14 2.28 -0.82
CA GLY A 6 -12.50 2.03 -0.38
C GLY A 6 -12.62 1.56 1.08
N VAL A 7 -13.86 1.24 1.47
CA VAL A 7 -14.14 0.53 2.74
C VAL A 7 -13.67 -0.90 2.59
N TYR A 8 -13.01 -1.45 3.60
CA TYR A 8 -12.51 -2.83 3.59
C TYR A 8 -13.13 -3.65 4.73
N PRO A 9 -13.34 -4.95 4.53
CA PRO A 9 -13.77 -5.85 5.59
C PRO A 9 -12.63 -6.20 6.55
N VAL A 10 -12.94 -6.31 7.84
CA VAL A 10 -11.96 -6.58 8.92
C VAL A 10 -11.18 -7.88 8.71
N TYR A 11 -11.76 -8.88 8.04
CA TYR A 11 -11.12 -10.18 7.75
C TYR A 11 -9.95 -10.10 6.77
N ASP A 12 -9.75 -8.97 6.08
CA ASP A 12 -8.60 -8.78 5.19
C ASP A 12 -7.28 -8.52 5.96
N ASN A 13 -7.36 -8.27 7.28
CA ASN A 13 -6.18 -8.15 8.14
C ASN A 13 -5.59 -9.54 8.42
N LYS A 14 -4.26 -9.66 8.36
CA LYS A 14 -3.55 -10.91 8.67
C LYS A 14 -2.72 -10.76 9.93
N PHE A 15 -2.97 -11.63 10.90
CA PHE A 15 -2.26 -11.67 12.17
C PHE A 15 -1.28 -12.84 12.16
N ARG A 16 0.00 -12.56 12.43
CA ARG A 16 1.05 -13.57 12.50
C ARG A 16 1.77 -13.54 13.83
N ILE A 17 2.16 -14.71 14.30
CA ILE A 17 2.97 -14.92 15.50
C ILE A 17 4.23 -15.72 15.14
N GLY A 18 5.35 -15.36 15.77
CA GLY A 18 6.60 -16.08 15.69
C GLY A 18 6.56 -17.35 16.55
N THR A 19 6.72 -18.52 15.94
CA THR A 19 6.64 -19.80 16.67
C THR A 19 7.94 -20.19 17.39
N ASN A 20 9.02 -19.42 17.20
CA ASN A 20 10.32 -19.58 17.87
C ASN A 20 10.57 -18.47 18.91
N GLY A 21 9.50 -17.88 19.46
CA GLY A 21 9.56 -16.74 20.38
C GLY A 21 10.22 -15.51 19.72
N LYS A 22 10.96 -14.72 20.51
CA LYS A 22 11.68 -13.53 20.02
C LYS A 22 12.77 -13.82 18.98
N SER A 23 13.22 -15.08 18.87
CA SER A 23 14.21 -15.50 17.87
C SER A 23 13.59 -15.80 16.49
N SER A 24 12.27 -15.67 16.35
CA SER A 24 11.58 -15.94 15.08
C SER A 24 12.07 -15.03 13.95
N ASP A 25 12.28 -15.65 12.79
CA ASP A 25 12.51 -15.00 11.50
C ASP A 25 11.24 -15.05 10.63
N GLY A 26 11.31 -14.55 9.40
CA GLY A 26 10.16 -14.51 8.50
C GLY A 26 9.54 -15.88 8.17
N SER A 27 10.31 -16.97 8.23
CA SER A 27 9.80 -18.33 7.97
C SER A 27 9.03 -18.90 9.17
N ALA A 28 9.37 -18.45 10.38
CA ALA A 28 8.75 -18.81 11.64
C ALA A 28 7.53 -17.93 12.01
N MET A 29 7.24 -16.89 11.22
CA MET A 29 6.00 -16.11 11.37
C MET A 29 4.83 -16.86 10.74
N LYS A 30 3.89 -17.34 11.56
CA LYS A 30 2.72 -18.12 11.13
C LYS A 30 1.45 -17.35 11.37
N GLU A 31 0.53 -17.39 10.40
CA GLU A 31 -0.80 -16.81 10.58
C GLU A 31 -1.54 -17.52 11.71
N ILE A 32 -2.36 -16.78 12.45
CA ILE A 32 -3.18 -17.31 13.54
C ILE A 32 -4.57 -17.56 12.98
N ALA A 33 -4.91 -18.82 12.70
CA ALA A 33 -6.19 -19.16 12.11
C ALA A 33 -7.38 -18.91 13.05
N ASP A 34 -8.58 -18.79 12.45
CA ASP A 34 -9.91 -18.73 13.11
C ASP A 34 -10.11 -17.63 14.16
N MET A 35 -9.47 -16.47 13.96
CA MET A 35 -9.74 -15.26 14.74
C MET A 35 -10.98 -14.54 14.21
N GLU A 36 -11.90 -14.18 15.11
CA GLU A 36 -13.21 -13.60 14.76
C GLU A 36 -13.23 -12.08 15.00
N THR A 37 -12.49 -11.60 15.99
CA THR A 37 -12.43 -10.18 16.35
C THR A 37 -11.02 -9.79 16.78
N PHE A 38 -10.68 -8.53 16.57
CA PHE A 38 -9.49 -7.94 17.18
C PHE A 38 -9.74 -6.49 17.60
N SER A 39 -8.93 -6.00 18.54
CA SER A 39 -8.90 -4.58 18.90
C SER A 39 -7.46 -4.12 19.13
N ILE A 40 -7.20 -2.84 18.88
CA ILE A 40 -5.90 -2.21 19.07
C ILE A 40 -6.04 -1.15 20.15
N ALA A 41 -5.27 -1.26 21.23
CA ALA A 41 -5.19 -0.29 22.30
C ALA A 41 -3.83 0.42 22.29
N ILE A 42 -3.84 1.75 22.22
CA ILE A 42 -2.64 2.58 22.37
C ILE A 42 -2.86 3.50 23.57
N ASP A 43 -2.19 3.21 24.67
CA ASP A 43 -2.20 4.06 25.86
C ASP A 43 -1.04 5.06 25.78
N GLY A 44 -1.37 6.35 25.94
CA GLY A 44 -0.44 7.46 25.77
C GLY A 44 -0.18 8.18 27.09
N LYS A 45 1.10 8.35 27.44
CA LYS A 45 1.51 9.16 28.58
C LYS A 45 1.83 10.58 28.11
N VAL A 46 1.06 11.55 28.59
CA VAL A 46 1.20 12.97 28.24
C VAL A 46 1.78 13.75 29.42
N GLU A 47 2.92 14.39 29.21
CA GLU A 47 3.48 15.36 30.14
C GLU A 47 2.91 16.74 29.82
N LYS A 48 2.45 17.46 30.85
CA LYS A 48 1.85 18.78 30.74
C LYS A 48 2.64 19.80 31.55
N TRP A 49 2.88 20.98 30.99
CA TRP A 49 3.59 22.05 31.68
C TRP A 49 3.16 23.42 31.19
N THR A 50 3.31 24.44 32.03
CA THR A 50 3.04 25.83 31.69
C THR A 50 4.35 26.61 31.71
N SER A 51 4.79 27.08 30.55
CA SER A 51 6.01 27.89 30.45
C SER A 51 5.71 29.35 30.80
N MET A 52 6.69 30.09 31.31
CA MET A 52 6.54 31.53 31.56
C MET A 52 6.17 32.30 30.28
N THR A 53 6.63 31.83 29.12
CA THR A 53 6.35 32.41 27.81
C THR A 53 4.94 32.16 27.30
N THR A 54 4.22 31.19 27.86
CA THR A 54 2.85 30.87 27.42
C THR A 54 1.79 31.61 28.23
N ALA A 55 2.15 32.54 29.12
CA ALA A 55 1.22 33.43 29.85
C ALA A 55 0.01 32.69 30.47
N GLY A 56 0.24 31.50 31.04
CA GLY A 56 -0.80 30.67 31.65
C GLY A 56 -1.40 29.58 30.76
N TRP A 57 -1.12 29.56 29.45
CA TRP A 57 -1.55 28.48 28.55
C TRP A 57 -0.69 27.21 28.72
N GLU A 58 -1.35 26.08 28.92
CA GLU A 58 -0.73 24.75 29.10
C GLU A 58 -0.15 24.23 27.79
N ARG A 59 1.03 23.63 27.86
CA ARG A 59 1.65 22.82 26.79
C ARG A 59 1.56 21.34 27.18
N ALA A 60 1.52 20.48 26.16
CA ALA A 60 1.47 19.04 26.34
C ALA A 60 2.42 18.35 25.35
N LEU A 61 3.06 17.27 25.79
CA LEU A 61 3.90 16.40 24.95
C LEU A 61 3.69 14.94 25.33
N MET A 62 3.47 14.09 24.33
CA MET A 62 3.41 12.64 24.53
C MET A 62 4.83 12.09 24.78
N THR A 63 5.09 11.57 25.97
CA THR A 63 6.40 11.09 26.42
C THR A 63 6.53 9.57 26.46
N GLY A 64 5.41 8.84 26.41
CA GLY A 64 5.41 7.38 26.39
C GLY A 64 4.18 6.80 25.70
N LYS A 65 4.30 5.59 25.19
CA LYS A 65 3.21 4.82 24.61
C LYS A 65 3.30 3.35 25.00
N ALA A 66 2.16 2.73 25.29
CA ALA A 66 2.02 1.28 25.37
C ALA A 66 1.03 0.81 24.30
N LEU A 67 1.32 -0.31 23.65
CA LEU A 67 0.50 -0.90 22.60
C LEU A 67 0.05 -2.31 23.05
N SER A 68 -1.23 -2.63 22.86
CA SER A 68 -1.76 -3.98 23.03
C SER A 68 -2.71 -4.33 21.89
N ILE A 69 -2.66 -5.58 21.44
CA ILE A 69 -3.59 -6.13 20.45
C ILE A 69 -4.34 -7.30 21.09
N SER A 70 -5.65 -7.17 21.24
CA SER A 70 -6.49 -8.27 21.74
C SER A 70 -7.11 -9.01 20.56
N LEU A 71 -7.04 -10.34 20.56
CA LEU A 71 -7.69 -11.20 19.58
C LEU A 71 -8.62 -12.20 20.28
N LYS A 72 -9.77 -12.45 19.65
CA LYS A 72 -10.71 -13.49 20.07
C LYS A 72 -11.18 -14.28 18.88
N GLY A 73 -11.21 -15.59 19.02
CA GLY A 73 -11.72 -16.51 18.00
C GLY A 73 -11.83 -17.92 18.53
N LYS A 74 -11.55 -18.90 17.68
CA LYS A 74 -11.65 -20.33 18.00
C LYS A 74 -10.28 -20.98 18.05
N ARG A 75 -10.20 -22.08 18.81
CA ARG A 75 -9.06 -22.99 18.77
C ARG A 75 -9.10 -23.77 17.45
N ASN A 76 -7.99 -23.74 16.70
CA ASN A 76 -7.79 -24.52 15.48
C ASN A 76 -6.57 -25.43 15.65
N ILE A 77 -6.83 -26.71 15.97
CA ILE A 77 -5.77 -27.69 16.23
C ILE A 77 -5.10 -28.08 14.92
N GLY A 78 -3.76 -27.93 14.88
CA GLY A 78 -2.95 -28.23 13.70
C GLY A 78 -2.57 -26.99 12.90
N ASP A 79 -3.13 -25.81 13.22
CA ASP A 79 -2.61 -24.53 12.72
C ASP A 79 -1.41 -24.09 13.57
N PRO A 80 -0.20 -23.92 12.99
CA PRO A 80 1.00 -23.64 13.77
C PRO A 80 0.95 -22.34 14.61
N GLY A 81 0.27 -21.30 14.12
CA GLY A 81 0.16 -20.03 14.84
C GLY A 81 -0.82 -20.13 16.00
N ASN A 82 -2.00 -20.66 15.75
CA ASN A 82 -3.04 -20.91 16.76
C ASN A 82 -2.56 -21.89 17.84
N ASP A 83 -1.89 -22.97 17.43
CA ASP A 83 -1.27 -23.95 18.35
C ASP A 83 -0.22 -23.30 19.25
N TYR A 84 0.67 -22.48 18.68
CA TYR A 84 1.70 -21.78 19.46
C TYR A 84 1.12 -20.85 20.53
N ILE A 85 0.06 -20.10 20.20
CA ILE A 85 -0.63 -19.24 21.16
C ILE A 85 -1.22 -20.08 22.29
N ALA A 86 -1.98 -21.13 21.96
CA ALA A 86 -2.61 -22.01 22.95
C ALA A 86 -1.58 -22.70 23.86
N ASP A 87 -0.46 -23.17 23.30
CA ASP A 87 0.62 -23.79 24.08
C ASP A 87 1.30 -22.80 25.03
N THR A 88 1.24 -21.50 24.73
CA THR A 88 1.81 -20.45 25.59
C THR A 88 1.02 -20.25 26.88
N SER A 89 -0.23 -20.72 26.96
CA SER A 89 -1.03 -20.69 28.20
C SER A 89 -0.39 -21.44 29.37
N TRP A 90 0.50 -22.39 29.09
CA TRP A 90 1.17 -23.22 30.09
C TRP A 90 2.64 -22.85 30.31
N LYS A 91 3.05 -21.69 29.80
CA LYS A 91 4.43 -21.16 29.91
C LYS A 91 4.45 -19.96 30.86
N ASP A 92 5.66 -19.56 31.26
CA ASP A 92 5.88 -18.38 32.09
C ASP A 92 7.11 -17.56 31.67
N GLY A 93 7.17 -16.33 32.17
CA GLY A 93 8.32 -15.43 31.98
C GLY A 93 8.68 -15.21 30.50
N ILE A 94 9.97 -15.37 30.18
CA ILE A 94 10.48 -15.17 28.82
C ILE A 94 9.87 -16.14 27.79
N ASN A 95 9.33 -17.28 28.24
CA ASN A 95 8.73 -18.27 27.35
C ASN A 95 7.36 -17.83 26.82
N CYS A 96 6.76 -16.77 27.39
CA CYS A 96 5.58 -16.09 26.84
C CYS A 96 5.94 -14.95 25.89
N SER A 97 7.23 -14.65 25.70
CA SER A 97 7.69 -13.59 24.80
C SER A 97 7.81 -14.09 23.36
N SER A 98 7.26 -13.33 22.41
CA SER A 98 7.32 -13.64 20.99
C SER A 98 7.43 -12.39 20.11
N LYS A 99 7.32 -12.58 18.80
CA LYS A 99 7.20 -11.56 17.75
C LYS A 99 5.84 -11.66 17.10
N ALA A 100 5.17 -10.54 16.91
CA ALA A 100 3.91 -10.45 16.20
C ALA A 100 4.02 -9.53 14.99
N GLU A 101 3.24 -9.82 13.95
CA GLU A 101 3.06 -8.97 12.77
C GLU A 101 1.57 -8.87 12.43
N ILE A 102 1.13 -7.65 12.13
CA ILE A 102 -0.16 -7.38 11.50
C ILE A 102 0.10 -6.85 10.10
N GLU A 103 -0.45 -7.51 9.09
CA GLU A 103 -0.50 -7.01 7.72
C GLU A 103 -1.89 -6.46 7.45
N PHE A 104 -1.95 -5.17 7.11
CA PHE A 104 -3.19 -4.48 6.78
C PHE A 104 -3.54 -4.68 5.31
N PRO A 105 -4.82 -4.47 4.91
CA PRO A 105 -5.26 -4.71 3.53
C PRO A 105 -4.57 -3.81 2.50
N ASN A 106 -4.11 -2.63 2.94
CA ASN A 106 -3.30 -1.73 2.12
C ASN A 106 -1.81 -2.12 2.07
N GLY A 107 -1.44 -3.32 2.53
CA GLY A 107 -0.06 -3.79 2.55
C GLY A 107 0.85 -3.08 3.55
N ALA A 108 0.32 -2.16 4.37
CA ALA A 108 1.05 -1.66 5.52
C ALA A 108 1.28 -2.80 6.52
N LYS A 109 2.35 -2.70 7.32
CA LYS A 109 2.68 -3.70 8.32
C LYS A 109 3.02 -3.08 9.66
N LEU A 110 2.59 -3.73 10.73
CA LEU A 110 2.98 -3.42 12.10
C LEU A 110 3.66 -4.65 12.70
N SER A 111 4.96 -4.55 12.96
CA SER A 111 5.76 -5.65 13.54
C SER A 111 6.28 -5.25 14.92
N PHE A 112 6.22 -6.14 15.90
CA PHE A 112 6.60 -5.83 17.27
C PHE A 112 6.95 -7.09 18.07
N ASP A 113 7.86 -6.95 19.04
CA ASP A 113 8.02 -7.95 20.08
C ASP A 113 6.84 -7.84 21.05
N CYS A 114 6.37 -8.98 21.56
CA CYS A 114 5.22 -9.01 22.45
C CYS A 114 5.36 -10.04 23.58
N VAL A 115 4.61 -9.82 24.64
CA VAL A 115 4.24 -10.85 25.61
C VAL A 115 2.86 -11.37 25.24
N VAL A 116 2.74 -12.68 25.06
CA VAL A 116 1.48 -13.36 24.79
C VAL A 116 0.80 -13.66 26.13
N ASP A 117 -0.35 -13.06 26.35
CA ASP A 117 -1.16 -13.20 27.55
C ASP A 117 -2.49 -13.87 27.19
N VAL A 118 -2.51 -15.20 27.28
CA VAL A 118 -3.68 -15.99 26.88
C VAL A 118 -4.76 -15.92 27.97
N LYS A 119 -5.96 -15.51 27.58
CA LYS A 119 -7.13 -15.35 28.46
C LYS A 119 -8.03 -16.58 28.48
N SER A 120 -8.10 -17.30 27.36
CA SER A 120 -8.90 -18.52 27.22
C SER A 120 -8.29 -19.42 26.16
N THR A 121 -8.14 -20.72 26.44
CA THR A 121 -7.60 -21.72 25.51
C THR A 121 -8.37 -23.03 25.59
N GLY A 122 -9.57 -23.05 25.02
CA GLY A 122 -10.45 -24.21 25.06
C GLY A 122 -11.21 -24.34 26.38
N GLY A 123 -12.52 -24.13 26.27
CA GLY A 123 -13.49 -24.18 27.37
C GLY A 123 -14.85 -23.72 26.88
N GLY A 124 -15.92 -24.16 27.53
CA GLY A 124 -17.30 -23.85 27.16
C GLY A 124 -18.23 -25.05 27.31
N ASP A 125 -19.51 -24.82 27.02
CA ASP A 125 -20.53 -25.87 27.03
C ASP A 125 -20.27 -26.93 25.95
N SER A 126 -20.80 -28.14 26.13
CA SER A 126 -20.63 -29.25 25.18
C SER A 126 -21.18 -28.98 23.77
N THR A 127 -21.96 -27.91 23.61
CA THR A 127 -22.53 -27.46 22.32
C THR A 127 -21.71 -26.35 21.67
N ASN A 128 -20.71 -25.80 22.35
CA ASN A 128 -19.93 -24.67 21.87
C ASN A 128 -18.66 -25.12 21.15
N VAL A 129 -18.13 -24.21 20.33
CA VAL A 129 -16.79 -24.35 19.73
C VAL A 129 -15.78 -23.76 20.70
N ALA A 130 -14.69 -24.48 20.94
CA ALA A 130 -13.61 -24.08 21.83
C ALA A 130 -13.05 -22.69 21.46
N ALA A 131 -13.08 -21.75 22.41
CA ALA A 131 -12.57 -20.41 22.20
C ALA A 131 -11.04 -20.33 22.34
N LEU A 132 -10.44 -19.36 21.66
CA LEU A 132 -9.08 -18.89 21.91
C LEU A 132 -9.12 -17.36 22.02
N GLU A 133 -8.73 -16.83 23.17
CA GLU A 133 -8.67 -15.39 23.45
C GLU A 133 -7.32 -15.05 24.06
N PHE A 134 -6.68 -13.99 23.59
CA PHE A 134 -5.36 -13.57 24.07
C PHE A 134 -5.08 -12.10 23.76
N ASP A 135 -4.16 -11.54 24.54
CA ASP A 135 -3.56 -10.23 24.30
C ASP A 135 -2.11 -10.38 23.84
N LEU A 136 -1.73 -9.59 22.85
CA LEU A 136 -0.35 -9.37 22.44
C LEU A 136 0.09 -8.02 22.99
N ILE A 137 0.73 -8.05 24.16
CA ILE A 137 1.21 -6.86 24.85
C ILE A 137 2.56 -6.48 24.25
N CYS A 138 2.66 -5.34 23.59
CA CYS A 138 3.90 -4.89 22.95
C CYS A 138 5.01 -4.66 23.98
N ASP A 139 6.16 -5.28 23.76
CA ASP A 139 7.36 -5.12 24.56
C ASP A 139 8.39 -4.29 23.76
N GLY A 140 8.54 -3.03 24.12
CA GLY A 140 9.39 -2.08 23.42
C GLY A 140 8.70 -1.33 22.28
N LYS A 141 9.50 -0.79 21.36
CA LYS A 141 9.02 0.08 20.28
C LYS A 141 8.56 -0.76 19.09
N PRO A 142 7.30 -0.66 18.65
CA PRO A 142 6.85 -1.33 17.43
C PRO A 142 7.46 -0.68 16.19
N THR A 143 7.55 -1.46 15.12
CA THR A 143 7.99 -1.00 13.79
C THR A 143 6.78 -0.90 12.86
N TRP A 144 6.46 0.33 12.46
CA TRP A 144 5.46 0.61 11.43
C TRP A 144 6.13 0.69 10.06
N THR A 145 5.67 -0.15 9.14
CA THR A 145 6.03 -0.09 7.71
C THR A 145 4.82 0.42 6.95
N PRO A 146 4.88 1.63 6.37
CA PRO A 146 3.80 2.16 5.55
C PRO A 146 3.46 1.23 4.38
N ALA A 147 2.23 1.32 3.91
CA ALA A 147 1.83 0.72 2.64
C ALA A 147 2.81 1.11 1.52
N PRO A 148 3.17 0.20 0.61
CA PRO A 148 3.90 0.56 -0.59
C PRO A 148 3.17 1.70 -1.32
N ALA A 149 3.85 2.83 -1.49
CA ALA A 149 3.33 3.90 -2.32
C ALA A 149 3.19 3.38 -3.77
N ALA A 150 2.15 3.82 -4.47
CA ALA A 150 2.11 3.64 -5.91
C ALA A 150 3.40 4.24 -6.51
N ALA A 151 4.02 3.54 -7.46
CA ALA A 151 5.19 4.10 -8.15
C ALA A 151 4.80 5.43 -8.80
N ALA A 152 5.71 6.41 -8.81
CA ALA A 152 5.46 7.68 -9.49
C ALA A 152 5.13 7.41 -10.98
N ILE A 153 4.07 8.02 -11.50
CA ILE A 153 3.71 7.92 -12.92
C ILE A 153 4.90 8.39 -13.78
N ALA A 154 5.25 7.58 -14.77
CA ALA A 154 6.33 7.86 -15.71
C ALA A 154 6.01 7.31 -17.10
N LEU A 155 6.40 8.05 -18.13
CA LEU A 155 6.45 7.56 -19.50
C LEU A 155 7.61 6.56 -19.62
N SER A 156 7.28 5.28 -19.83
CA SER A 156 8.26 4.19 -19.98
C SER A 156 8.85 4.14 -21.38
N SER A 157 8.04 4.38 -22.41
CA SER A 157 8.50 4.44 -23.80
C SER A 157 7.54 5.22 -24.69
N SER A 158 8.05 5.72 -25.80
CA SER A 158 7.25 6.30 -26.88
C SER A 158 7.64 5.72 -28.22
N VAL A 159 6.65 5.55 -29.10
CA VAL A 159 6.84 5.18 -30.50
C VAL A 159 6.04 6.18 -31.31
N PRO A 160 6.64 7.10 -32.08
CA PRO A 160 8.08 7.25 -32.29
C PRO A 160 8.86 7.59 -31.02
N ALA A 161 10.13 7.17 -30.97
CA ALA A 161 11.05 7.57 -29.91
C ALA A 161 11.27 9.08 -29.95
N ASN A 162 11.66 9.68 -28.82
CA ASN A 162 12.01 11.08 -28.79
C ASN A 162 13.19 11.37 -29.73
N ASN A 163 13.05 12.40 -30.56
CA ASN A 163 13.91 12.78 -31.68
C ASN A 163 14.00 11.75 -32.82
N ALA A 164 13.02 10.84 -32.96
CA ALA A 164 12.96 9.96 -34.11
C ALA A 164 12.85 10.74 -35.42
N THR A 165 13.58 10.30 -36.43
CA THR A 165 13.52 10.83 -37.79
C THR A 165 12.84 9.84 -38.72
N THR A 166 12.44 10.29 -39.91
CA THR A 166 11.90 9.43 -40.98
C THR A 166 10.71 8.59 -40.52
N VAL A 167 9.87 9.15 -39.65
CA VAL A 167 8.64 8.51 -39.18
C VAL A 167 7.64 8.45 -40.33
N ALA A 168 6.95 7.32 -40.49
CA ALA A 168 5.94 7.19 -41.53
C ALA A 168 4.82 8.23 -41.34
N VAL A 169 4.36 8.84 -42.44
CA VAL A 169 3.24 9.79 -42.40
C VAL A 169 1.91 9.17 -41.93
N THR A 170 1.80 7.84 -41.97
CA THR A 170 0.67 7.06 -41.45
C THR A 170 0.89 6.57 -40.01
N ALA A 171 1.98 6.99 -39.35
CA ALA A 171 2.29 6.56 -38.00
C ALA A 171 1.21 6.99 -37.01
N LYS A 172 0.87 6.08 -36.10
CA LYS A 172 0.02 6.33 -34.94
C LYS A 172 0.90 6.31 -33.70
N PRO A 173 1.26 7.48 -33.14
CA PRO A 173 2.13 7.49 -31.98
C PRO A 173 1.54 6.74 -30.79
N ALA A 174 2.34 5.90 -30.14
CA ALA A 174 1.98 5.14 -28.95
C ALA A 174 2.89 5.53 -27.78
N LEU A 175 2.29 5.69 -26.61
CA LEU A 175 2.93 6.09 -25.35
C LEU A 175 2.64 5.01 -24.32
N THR A 176 3.69 4.46 -23.71
CA THR A 176 3.57 3.41 -22.69
C THR A 176 3.95 3.96 -21.33
N PHE A 177 3.08 3.80 -20.34
CA PHE A 177 3.29 4.25 -18.97
C PHE A 177 3.53 3.08 -18.02
N ASN A 178 4.22 3.33 -16.92
CA ASN A 178 4.43 2.33 -15.87
C ASN A 178 3.13 2.04 -15.08
N ASN A 179 2.27 3.04 -14.95
CA ASN A 179 0.98 3.00 -14.27
C ASN A 179 -0.18 3.07 -15.26
N ALA A 180 -1.35 2.56 -14.85
CA ALA A 180 -2.59 2.74 -15.59
C ALA A 180 -3.05 4.20 -15.53
N ILE A 181 -3.41 4.76 -16.68
CA ILE A 181 -3.84 6.14 -16.87
C ILE A 181 -5.34 6.25 -16.66
N ALA A 182 -5.75 7.19 -15.81
CA ALA A 182 -7.15 7.55 -15.61
C ALA A 182 -7.60 8.68 -16.53
N ASP A 183 -6.71 9.65 -16.77
CA ASP A 183 -6.98 10.79 -17.64
C ASP A 183 -5.78 11.08 -18.55
N ALA A 184 -6.04 11.03 -19.86
CA ALA A 184 -5.08 11.30 -20.92
C ALA A 184 -5.45 12.54 -21.76
N SER A 185 -6.41 13.35 -21.29
CA SER A 185 -7.00 14.45 -22.05
C SER A 185 -6.02 15.58 -22.38
N GLY A 186 -4.98 15.77 -21.56
CA GLY A 186 -3.96 16.78 -21.80
C GLY A 186 -2.82 16.34 -22.72
N ILE A 187 -2.96 15.21 -23.42
CA ILE A 187 -2.05 14.79 -24.50
C ILE A 187 -2.46 15.49 -25.79
N THR A 188 -1.53 16.24 -26.39
CA THR A 188 -1.75 16.95 -27.66
C THR A 188 -0.66 16.67 -28.66
N LEU A 189 -1.00 16.73 -29.95
CA LEU A 189 -0.07 16.61 -31.07
C LEU A 189 -0.04 17.93 -31.84
N LEU A 190 1.14 18.52 -31.97
CA LEU A 190 1.38 19.79 -32.65
C LEU A 190 2.29 19.58 -33.86
N ASN A 191 1.94 20.16 -34.99
CA ASN A 191 2.87 20.35 -36.10
C ASN A 191 3.69 21.62 -35.80
N ALA A 192 4.92 21.44 -35.34
CA ALA A 192 5.80 22.51 -34.90
C ALA A 192 6.29 23.39 -36.06
N THR A 193 6.26 22.88 -37.30
CA THR A 193 6.65 23.64 -38.48
C THR A 193 5.58 24.65 -38.90
N ASP A 194 4.31 24.27 -38.76
CA ASP A 194 3.17 25.10 -39.20
C ASP A 194 2.46 25.79 -38.01
N GLY A 195 2.82 25.44 -36.77
CA GLY A 195 2.25 26.00 -35.54
C GLY A 195 0.83 25.53 -35.22
N ALA A 196 0.30 24.56 -35.95
CA ALA A 196 -1.09 24.09 -35.83
C ALA A 196 -1.19 22.76 -35.09
N LEU A 197 -2.21 22.62 -34.23
CA LEU A 197 -2.55 21.35 -33.59
C LEU A 197 -3.07 20.36 -34.64
N VAL A 198 -2.60 19.11 -34.56
CA VAL A 198 -3.05 18.01 -35.39
C VAL A 198 -4.28 17.39 -34.74
N ALA A 199 -5.42 17.42 -35.44
CA ALA A 199 -6.61 16.73 -34.98
C ALA A 199 -6.34 15.22 -34.85
N ASN A 200 -6.62 14.66 -33.67
CA ASN A 200 -6.32 13.28 -33.34
C ASN A 200 -7.35 12.72 -32.35
N THR A 201 -7.44 11.40 -32.28
CA THR A 201 -8.17 10.69 -31.22
C THR A 201 -7.19 9.98 -30.31
N ILE A 202 -7.47 10.03 -29.00
CA ILE A 202 -6.71 9.34 -27.95
C ILE A 202 -7.47 8.09 -27.55
N SER A 203 -6.78 6.95 -27.48
CA SER A 203 -7.35 5.68 -27.04
C SER A 203 -6.41 4.99 -26.05
N LEU A 204 -6.98 4.34 -25.04
CA LEU A 204 -6.28 3.53 -24.05
C LEU A 204 -6.45 2.03 -24.38
N ASP A 205 -5.44 1.23 -24.09
CA ASP A 205 -5.54 -0.23 -24.18
C ASP A 205 -6.36 -0.81 -23.01
N ALA A 206 -6.61 -2.13 -23.04
CA ALA A 206 -7.36 -2.80 -21.98
C ALA A 206 -6.71 -2.70 -20.59
N SER A 207 -5.38 -2.49 -20.52
CA SER A 207 -4.66 -2.29 -19.27
C SER A 207 -4.62 -0.83 -18.82
N ASN A 208 -5.14 0.11 -19.63
CA ASN A 208 -4.98 1.55 -19.49
C ASN A 208 -3.52 2.03 -19.38
N LYS A 209 -2.52 1.24 -19.81
CA LYS A 209 -1.10 1.61 -19.72
C LYS A 209 -0.52 2.11 -21.04
N VAL A 210 -1.20 1.84 -22.16
CA VAL A 210 -0.76 2.26 -23.47
C VAL A 210 -1.77 3.25 -24.05
N VAL A 211 -1.32 4.47 -24.28
CA VAL A 211 -2.08 5.50 -24.99
C VAL A 211 -1.67 5.49 -26.46
N THR A 212 -2.64 5.34 -27.36
CA THR A 212 -2.45 5.48 -28.80
C THR A 212 -3.08 6.76 -29.31
N ILE A 213 -2.27 7.59 -29.96
CA ILE A 213 -2.66 8.82 -30.66
C ILE A 213 -2.93 8.45 -32.13
N SER A 214 -4.16 8.63 -32.59
CA SER A 214 -4.57 8.40 -33.98
C SER A 214 -4.88 9.74 -34.67
N PRO A 215 -3.95 10.31 -35.45
CA PRO A 215 -4.24 11.48 -36.28
C PRO A 215 -5.42 11.23 -37.21
N SER A 216 -6.30 12.21 -37.38
CA SER A 216 -7.49 12.09 -38.25
C SER A 216 -7.15 12.14 -39.75
N ALA A 217 -5.98 12.68 -40.10
CA ALA A 217 -5.40 12.69 -41.44
C ALA A 217 -3.95 12.22 -41.37
N SER A 218 -3.41 11.77 -42.52
CA SER A 218 -1.97 11.46 -42.61
C SER A 218 -1.14 12.70 -42.30
N LEU A 219 -0.02 12.50 -41.61
CA LEU A 219 0.95 13.55 -41.33
C LEU A 219 1.58 14.03 -42.65
N THR A 220 2.17 15.23 -42.64
CA THR A 220 2.83 15.82 -43.81
C THR A 220 4.32 15.50 -43.77
N THR A 221 4.91 15.19 -44.93
CA THR A 221 6.33 14.82 -45.00
C THR A 221 7.24 16.03 -44.75
N SER A 222 8.45 15.78 -44.24
CA SER A 222 9.48 16.78 -43.93
C SER A 222 9.01 17.84 -42.93
N LYS A 223 8.13 17.46 -42.01
CA LYS A 223 7.63 18.32 -40.93
C LYS A 223 8.08 17.81 -39.57
N THR A 224 8.14 18.73 -38.61
CA THR A 224 8.45 18.42 -37.21
C THR A 224 7.16 18.36 -36.41
N TYR A 225 6.97 17.27 -35.68
CA TYR A 225 5.84 17.07 -34.77
C TYR A 225 6.30 17.03 -33.31
N ILE A 226 5.45 17.57 -32.44
CA ILE A 226 5.64 17.61 -30.99
C ILE A 226 4.41 17.00 -30.33
N ILE A 227 4.61 15.95 -29.55
CA ILE A 227 3.61 15.45 -28.60
C ILE A 227 3.88 16.13 -27.27
N THR A 228 2.88 16.83 -26.74
CA THR A 228 2.95 17.42 -25.40
C THR A 228 2.12 16.56 -24.46
N LEU A 229 2.75 16.13 -23.36
CA LEU A 229 2.08 15.47 -22.26
C LEU A 229 1.95 16.48 -21.13
N SER A 230 0.73 16.97 -20.92
CA SER A 230 0.35 17.81 -19.79
C SER A 230 -0.88 17.22 -19.13
N GLU A 231 -1.07 17.43 -17.83
CA GLU A 231 -2.30 17.04 -17.11
C GLU A 231 -2.67 15.54 -17.24
N VAL A 232 -1.69 14.67 -17.52
CA VAL A 232 -1.91 13.21 -17.58
C VAL A 232 -1.93 12.67 -16.16
N ARG A 233 -3.02 12.00 -15.77
CA ARG A 233 -3.20 11.45 -14.41
C ARG A 233 -3.33 9.93 -14.43
N ASP A 234 -2.68 9.27 -13.48
CA ASP A 234 -2.89 7.84 -13.25
C ASP A 234 -4.15 7.56 -12.41
N ILE A 235 -4.50 6.27 -12.30
CA ILE A 235 -5.59 5.78 -11.43
C ILE A 235 -5.36 6.04 -9.93
N TYR A 236 -4.15 6.46 -9.55
CA TYR A 236 -3.80 6.83 -8.18
C TYR A 236 -3.84 8.36 -7.96
N GLY A 237 -4.28 9.14 -8.96
CA GLY A 237 -4.37 10.60 -8.91
C GLY A 237 -3.03 11.33 -9.07
N GLN A 238 -1.95 10.62 -9.39
CA GLN A 238 -0.63 11.22 -9.61
C GLN A 238 -0.60 11.87 -11.00
N GLU A 239 -0.07 13.10 -11.06
CA GLU A 239 0.09 13.84 -12.31
C GLU A 239 1.49 13.64 -12.90
N LEU A 240 1.57 13.33 -14.19
CA LEU A 240 2.83 13.22 -14.92
C LEU A 240 3.48 14.60 -15.05
N ALA A 241 4.77 14.69 -14.74
CA ALA A 241 5.56 15.87 -15.03
C ALA A 241 5.47 16.21 -16.52
N LYS A 242 5.31 17.50 -16.85
CA LYS A 242 5.18 17.95 -18.24
C LYS A 242 6.35 17.44 -19.09
N GLN A 243 6.03 16.78 -20.18
CA GLN A 243 7.01 16.17 -21.08
C GLN A 243 6.67 16.47 -22.53
N ILE A 244 7.72 16.49 -23.35
CA ILE A 244 7.62 16.71 -24.79
C ILE A 244 8.35 15.59 -25.50
N ILE A 245 7.73 15.04 -26.55
CA ILE A 245 8.33 14.09 -27.48
C ILE A 245 8.33 14.73 -28.85
N LYS A 246 9.50 14.81 -29.48
CA LYS A 246 9.66 15.39 -30.82
C LYS A 246 9.96 14.29 -31.83
N PHE A 247 9.41 14.38 -33.04
CA PHE A 247 9.80 13.50 -34.15
C PHE A 247 9.62 14.20 -35.50
N THR A 248 10.22 13.65 -36.56
CA THR A 248 10.07 14.16 -37.93
C THR A 248 9.59 13.08 -38.90
N THR A 249 8.76 13.49 -39.85
CA THR A 249 8.17 12.69 -40.94
C THR A 249 8.73 13.09 -42.30
#